data_AF-A0A5B8R9U5-F1
#
_entry.id   AF-A0A5B8R9U5-F1
#
_cell.length_a   1.000
_cell.length_b   1.000
_cell.length_c   1.000
_cell.angle_alpha   90.00
_cell.angle_beta   90.00
_cell.angle_gamma   90.00
#
_symmetry.space_group_name_H-M   'P 1'
#
loop_
_entity.id
_entity.type
_entity.pdbx_description
1 polymer ?
#
loop_
_entity_poly.entity_id
_entity_poly.type
_entity_poly.pdbx_seq_one_letter_code
_entity_poly.pdbx_strand_id
1 'polypeptide(L)'
;MRRSTARVLENAADDPAAAGAAAFPLLMQTGFVAGGWLLARAARVAAGSEDDAFNRARVDVARFYAAHVLPRAEAHGAAARSRGEVVAGVPTAAVLGEL
;
A
#
# COMPACT_ATOMS: atom_id res chain seq x y z
N MET A 1 -5.28 3.75 -5.30
CA MET A 1 -4.50 2.95 -6.26
C MET A 1 -4.43 3.59 -7.66
N ARG A 2 -5.55 3.86 -8.37
CA ARG A 2 -5.53 4.45 -9.73
C ARG A 2 -4.63 5.69 -9.89
N ARG A 3 -4.69 6.62 -8.94
CA ARG A 3 -3.83 7.82 -8.93
C ARG A 3 -2.34 7.48 -8.82
N SER A 4 -2.00 6.45 -8.06
CA SER A 4 -0.60 6.02 -7.89
C SER A 4 -0.09 5.33 -9.15
N THR A 5 -0.85 4.40 -9.74
CA THR A 5 -0.45 3.76 -11.00
C THR A 5 -0.29 4.76 -12.15
N ALA A 6 -1.21 5.72 -12.31
CA ALA A 6 -1.10 6.75 -13.34
C ALA A 6 0.18 7.57 -13.19
N ARG A 7 0.47 8.06 -11.98
CA ARG A 7 1.68 8.85 -11.71
C ARG A 7 2.98 8.06 -11.89
N VAL A 8 3.00 6.78 -11.55
CA VAL A 8 4.18 5.93 -11.79
C VAL A 8 4.47 5.80 -13.28
N LEU A 9 3.44 5.63 -14.10
CA LEU A 9 3.60 5.55 -15.56
C LEU A 9 4.07 6.89 -16.16
N GLU A 10 3.52 8.01 -15.67
CA GLU A 10 3.99 9.36 -16.04
C GLU A 10 5.47 9.54 -15.70
N ASN A 11 5.87 9.27 -14.45
CA ASN A 11 7.25 9.43 -14.01
C ASN A 11 8.23 8.49 -14.73
N ALA A 12 7.81 7.26 -15.05
CA ALA A 12 8.66 6.27 -15.72
C ALA A 12 8.98 6.64 -17.18
N ALA A 13 8.14 7.46 -17.82
CA ALA A 13 8.40 7.96 -19.16
C ALA A 13 9.56 8.98 -19.16
N ASP A 14 9.66 9.79 -18.11
CA ASP A 14 10.65 10.85 -17.96
C ASP A 14 11.93 10.39 -17.22
N ASP A 15 11.81 9.43 -16.31
CA ASP A 15 12.88 8.90 -15.47
C ASP A 15 12.71 7.37 -15.27
N PRO A 16 13.49 6.54 -16.00
CA PRO A 16 13.45 5.09 -15.84
C PRO A 16 13.73 4.60 -14.41
N ALA A 17 14.49 5.35 -13.60
CA ALA A 17 14.77 4.99 -12.20
C ALA A 17 13.54 5.19 -11.30
N ALA A 18 12.60 6.05 -11.69
CA ALA A 18 11.36 6.28 -10.95
C ALA A 18 10.47 5.02 -10.87
N ALA A 19 10.50 4.17 -11.90
CA ALA A 19 9.77 2.90 -11.89
C ALA A 19 10.29 1.95 -10.79
N GLY A 20 11.62 1.87 -10.64
CA GLY A 20 12.27 1.08 -9.59
C GLY A 20 11.95 1.63 -8.19
N ALA A 21 12.03 2.95 -8.01
CA ALA A 21 11.70 3.62 -6.75
C ALA A 21 10.24 3.40 -6.32
N ALA A 22 9.31 3.29 -7.27
CA ALA A 22 7.89 3.10 -6.99
C ALA A 22 7.46 1.65 -6.78
N ALA A 23 8.28 0.65 -7.16
CA ALA A 23 7.89 -0.75 -7.18
C ALA A 23 7.42 -1.27 -5.80
N PHE A 24 8.24 -1.10 -4.77
CA PHE A 24 7.90 -1.56 -3.42
C PHE A 24 6.70 -0.81 -2.80
N PRO A 25 6.65 0.54 -2.84
CA PRO A 25 5.47 1.27 -2.38
C PRO A 25 4.17 0.87 -3.10
N LEU A 26 4.22 0.65 -4.42
CA LEU A 26 3.04 0.25 -5.18
C LEU A 26 2.60 -1.19 -4.85
N LEU A 27 3.54 -2.11 -4.63
CA LEU A 27 3.28 -3.46 -4.16
C LEU A 27 2.58 -3.44 -2.79
N MET A 28 3.13 -2.69 -1.84
CA MET A 28 2.57 -2.58 -0.49
C MET A 28 1.17 -1.95 -0.50
N GLN A 29 0.99 -0.84 -1.25
CA GLN A 29 -0.34 -0.25 -1.41
C GLN A 29 -1.34 -1.27 -1.96
N THR A 30 -0.93 -2.05 -2.96
CA THR A 30 -1.79 -3.08 -3.57
C THR A 30 -2.15 -4.17 -2.58
N GLY A 31 -1.19 -4.65 -1.79
CA GLY A 31 -1.43 -5.65 -0.73
C GLY A 31 -2.45 -5.17 0.31
N PHE A 32 -2.34 -3.94 0.79
CA PHE A 32 -3.30 -3.38 1.75
C PHE A 32 -4.71 -3.23 1.16
N VAL A 33 -4.83 -2.73 -0.07
CA VAL A 33 -6.12 -2.55 -0.73
C VAL A 33 -6.79 -3.90 -1.01
N ALA A 34 -6.04 -4.88 -1.54
CA ALA A 34 -6.56 -6.21 -1.82
C ALA A 34 -6.95 -6.96 -0.54
N GLY A 35 -6.11 -6.91 0.50
CA GLY A 35 -6.40 -7.51 1.81
C GLY A 35 -7.65 -6.90 2.46
N GLY A 36 -7.77 -5.57 2.43
CA GLY A 36 -8.95 -4.86 2.93
C GLY A 36 -10.23 -5.25 2.18
N TRP A 37 -10.16 -5.35 0.85
CA TRP A 37 -11.30 -5.78 0.03
C TRP A 37 -11.74 -7.21 0.36
N LEU A 38 -10.80 -8.15 0.48
CA LEU A 38 -11.11 -9.54 0.83
C LEU A 38 -11.72 -9.67 2.23
N LEU A 39 -11.21 -8.93 3.21
CA LEU A 39 -11.77 -8.89 4.56
C LEU A 39 -13.18 -8.28 4.57
N ALA A 40 -13.39 -7.17 3.86
CA ALA A 40 -14.71 -6.56 3.73
C ALA A 40 -15.72 -7.50 3.04
N ARG A 41 -15.29 -8.23 2.01
CA ARG A 41 -16.11 -9.24 1.34
C ARG A 41 -16.47 -10.39 2.28
N ALA A 42 -15.52 -10.88 3.06
CA ALA A 42 -15.76 -11.92 4.05
C ALA A 42 -16.73 -11.46 5.15
N ALA A 43 -16.56 -10.25 5.67
CA ALA A 43 -17.44 -9.66 6.68
C ALA A 43 -18.86 -9.46 6.14
N ARG A 44 -19.02 -9.07 4.87
CA ARG A 44 -20.34 -8.97 4.23
C ARG A 44 -21.06 -10.32 4.19
N VAL A 45 -20.35 -11.41 3.88
CA VAL A 45 -20.94 -12.76 3.91
C VAL A 45 -21.30 -13.15 5.34
N ALA A 46 -20.39 -12.95 6.29
CA ALA A 46 -20.62 -13.27 7.70
C ALA A 46 -21.82 -12.52 8.31
N ALA A 47 -22.02 -11.26 7.94
CA ALA A 47 -23.15 -10.45 8.40
C ALA A 47 -24.52 -10.93 7.87
N GLY A 48 -24.55 -11.75 6.83
CA GLY A 48 -25.76 -12.39 6.30
C GLY A 48 -25.95 -13.84 6.76
N SER A 49 -25.05 -14.36 7.60
CA SER A 49 -25.07 -15.72 8.13
C SER A 49 -25.66 -15.77 9.56
N GLU A 50 -25.65 -16.95 10.17
CA GLU A 50 -26.03 -17.13 11.58
C GLU A 50 -25.18 -16.26 12.52
N ASP A 51 -25.83 -15.69 13.53
CA ASP A 51 -25.18 -14.82 14.52
C ASP A 51 -24.40 -15.63 15.57
N ASP A 52 -23.29 -16.19 15.13
CA ASP A 52 -22.35 -16.93 15.97
C ASP A 52 -21.08 -16.11 16.28
N ALA A 53 -20.30 -16.59 17.25
CA ALA A 53 -19.08 -15.92 17.67
C ALA A 53 -18.04 -15.80 16.54
N PHE A 54 -18.02 -16.74 15.61
CA PHE A 54 -17.09 -16.74 14.49
C PHE A 54 -17.44 -15.64 13.48
N ASN A 55 -18.71 -15.54 13.07
CA ASN A 55 -19.20 -14.55 12.12
C ASN A 55 -19.08 -13.12 12.69
N ARG A 56 -19.39 -12.93 13.98
CA ARG A 56 -19.12 -11.64 14.66
C ARG A 56 -17.64 -11.26 14.60
N ALA A 57 -16.74 -12.20 14.92
CA ALA A 57 -15.30 -11.96 14.84
C ALA A 57 -14.83 -11.60 13.42
N ARG A 58 -15.43 -12.18 12.36
CA ARG A 58 -15.11 -11.82 10.96
C ARG A 58 -15.45 -10.36 10.65
N VAL A 59 -16.59 -9.88 11.15
CA VAL A 59 -16.99 -8.46 11.01
C VAL A 59 -16.04 -7.55 11.79
N ASP A 60 -15.71 -7.90 13.02
CA ASP A 60 -14.85 -7.09 13.88
C ASP A 60 -13.41 -7.00 13.35
N VAL A 61 -12.85 -8.11 12.85
CA VAL A 61 -11.54 -8.11 12.20
C VAL A 61 -11.53 -7.20 10.97
N ALA A 62 -12.58 -7.23 10.14
CA ALA A 62 -12.66 -6.36 8.97
C ALA A 62 -12.74 -4.87 9.36
N ARG A 63 -13.52 -4.54 10.40
CA ARG A 63 -13.60 -3.17 10.95
C ARG A 63 -12.25 -2.72 11.51
N PHE A 64 -11.59 -3.57 12.30
CA PHE A 64 -10.26 -3.28 12.83
C PHE A 64 -9.26 -3.00 11.71
N TYR A 65 -9.22 -3.87 10.70
CA TYR A 65 -8.32 -3.70 9.56
C TYR A 65 -8.59 -2.39 8.82
N ALA A 66 -9.86 -2.08 8.53
CA ALA A 66 -10.25 -0.85 7.85
C ALA A 66 -9.83 0.41 8.64
N ALA A 67 -9.96 0.39 9.97
CA ALA A 67 -9.62 1.54 10.82
C ALA A 67 -8.11 1.68 11.10
N HIS A 68 -7.39 0.57 11.32
CA HIS A 68 -6.02 0.62 11.88
C HIS A 68 -4.93 0.20 10.88
N VAL A 69 -5.27 -0.58 9.87
CA VAL A 69 -4.28 -1.17 8.95
C VAL A 69 -4.37 -0.54 7.57
N LEU A 70 -5.58 -0.42 7.03
CA LEU A 70 -5.83 0.10 5.68
C LEU A 70 -5.30 1.53 5.45
N PRO A 71 -5.28 2.48 6.41
CA PRO A 71 -4.72 3.81 6.18
C PRO A 71 -3.25 3.81 5.71
N ARG A 72 -2.48 2.75 6.01
CA ARG A 72 -1.11 2.57 5.51
C ARG A 72 -1.05 2.52 3.96
N ALA A 73 -2.13 2.09 3.30
CA ALA A 73 -2.24 2.10 1.84
C ALA A 73 -2.13 3.53 1.25
N GLU A 74 -2.56 4.55 2.01
CA GLU A 74 -2.45 5.94 1.58
C GLU A 74 -1.00 6.42 1.64
N ALA A 75 -0.29 6.09 2.73
CA ALA A 75 1.11 6.41 2.90
C ALA A 75 1.98 5.75 1.81
N HIS A 76 1.80 4.45 1.57
CA HIS A 76 2.46 3.77 0.45
C HIS A 76 2.07 4.34 -0.91
N GLY A 77 0.80 4.75 -1.06
CA GLY A 77 0.33 5.45 -2.24
C GLY A 77 1.04 6.78 -2.47
N ALA A 78 1.31 7.55 -1.43
CA ALA A 78 2.05 8.80 -1.50
C ALA A 78 3.52 8.55 -1.87
N ALA A 79 4.16 7.57 -1.22
CA ALA A 79 5.53 7.17 -1.55
C ALA A 79 5.67 6.72 -3.02
N ALA A 80 4.72 5.92 -3.53
CA ALA A 80 4.71 5.49 -4.93
C ALA A 80 4.60 6.64 -5.94
N ARG A 81 4.08 7.80 -5.53
CA ARG A 81 3.92 8.99 -6.39
C ARG A 81 5.09 9.96 -6.30
N SER A 82 6.06 9.70 -5.42
CA SER A 82 7.26 10.54 -5.29
C SER A 82 8.16 10.41 -6.52
N ARG A 83 9.06 11.39 -6.72
CA ARG A 83 10.04 11.36 -7.82
C ARG A 83 11.19 10.42 -7.49
N GLY A 84 11.75 9.77 -8.51
CA GLY A 84 12.85 8.80 -8.37
C GLY A 84 14.12 9.37 -7.73
N GLU A 85 14.42 10.66 -7.96
CA GLU A 85 15.55 11.38 -7.35
C GLU A 85 15.63 11.29 -5.83
N VAL A 86 14.48 11.21 -5.13
CA VAL A 86 14.46 11.10 -3.66
C VAL A 86 15.05 9.76 -3.17
N VAL A 87 15.00 8.73 -4.02
CA VAL A 87 15.53 7.38 -3.73
C VAL A 87 16.92 7.20 -4.36
N ALA A 88 17.15 7.73 -5.55
CA ALA A 88 18.42 7.63 -6.27
C ALA A 88 19.51 8.61 -5.76
N GLY A 89 19.11 9.68 -5.07
CA GLY A 89 19.99 10.77 -4.65
C GLY A 89 20.69 10.57 -3.30
N VAL A 90 20.51 9.45 -2.59
CA VAL A 90 21.25 9.19 -1.34
C VAL A 90 22.71 8.93 -1.71
N PRO A 91 23.66 9.83 -1.37
CA PRO A 91 25.05 9.66 -1.78
C PRO A 91 25.64 8.48 -1.01
N THR A 92 25.83 7.34 -1.66
CA THR A 92 26.42 6.14 -1.05
C THR A 92 27.82 6.40 -0.52
N ALA A 93 28.54 7.35 -1.13
CA ALA A 93 29.87 7.78 -0.69
C ALA A 93 29.86 8.58 0.63
N ALA A 94 28.77 9.27 0.96
CA ALA A 94 28.67 10.03 2.22
C ALA A 94 28.43 9.12 3.44
N VAL A 95 27.92 7.91 3.23
CA VAL A 95 27.61 6.96 4.32
C VAL A 95 28.82 6.08 4.68
N LEU A 96 29.79 5.95 3.77
CA LEU A 96 30.96 5.08 3.95
C LEU A 96 32.27 5.86 4.19
N GLY A 97 32.22 7.20 4.25
CA GLY A 97 33.38 8.07 4.42
C GLY A 97 33.76 8.40 5.87
N GLU A 98 33.08 7.84 6.88
CA GLU A 98 33.35 8.08 8.31
C GLU A 98 33.70 6.81 9.11
N LEU A 99 34.11 5.72 8.44
CA LEU A 99 34.74 4.54 9.08
C LEU A 99 36.15 4.33 8.52
#